data_AF-A0AAW8W8V8-F1
#
_entry.id   AF-A0AAW8W8V8-F1
#
_cell.length_a   1.000
_cell.length_b   1.000
_cell.length_c   1.000
_cell.angle_alpha   90.00
_cell.angle_beta   90.00
_cell.angle_gamma   90.00
#
_symmetry.space_group_name_H-M   'P 1'
#
loop_
_entity.id
_entity.type
_entity.pdbx_description
1 polymer ?
#
loop_
_entity_poly.entity_id
_entity_poly.type
_entity_poly.pdbx_seq_one_letter_code
_entity_poly.pdbx_strand_id
1 'polypeptide(L)'
;MFKKWLVVLTASLSIGAVGICAQPQQSAQAQSVYRKVPKAYRGTWTLRSPKYDRGEKLVVHARSVKSYVFRFKGKKLGVHVGKHNRYVTVFQIHKGKQVGENYNLKRSHYKHHKALKVSYDTQVEYFTK
;
A
#
# COMPACT_ATOMS: atom_id res chain seq x y z
N MET A 1 51.71 40.00 -46.47
CA MET A 1 52.71 38.92 -46.66
C MET A 1 52.99 38.31 -45.29
N PHE A 2 52.77 36.99 -45.15
CA PHE A 2 53.14 36.12 -44.01
C PHE A 2 52.41 36.36 -42.67
N LYS A 3 51.97 35.38 -41.86
CA LYS A 3 51.76 33.92 -41.97
C LYS A 3 51.18 33.48 -40.61
N LYS A 4 50.12 32.63 -40.62
CA LYS A 4 49.91 31.41 -39.77
C LYS A 4 50.05 31.52 -38.23
N TRP A 5 49.00 31.31 -37.43
CA TRP A 5 48.38 30.04 -36.96
C TRP A 5 48.92 29.49 -35.61
N LEU A 6 47.98 28.95 -34.81
CA LEU A 6 48.08 28.00 -33.67
C LEU A 6 48.72 28.48 -32.34
N VAL A 7 48.00 28.50 -31.19
CA VAL A 7 47.46 27.41 -30.33
C VAL A 7 48.52 26.86 -29.35
N VAL A 8 48.26 26.99 -28.03
CA VAL A 8 48.22 25.93 -26.98
C VAL A 8 48.42 26.51 -25.57
N LEU A 9 47.46 26.15 -24.70
CA LEU A 9 47.46 25.93 -23.25
C LEU A 9 48.56 26.53 -22.34
N THR A 10 48.10 27.16 -21.25
CA THR A 10 48.66 26.89 -19.91
C THR A 10 47.55 26.65 -18.90
N ALA A 11 47.71 25.54 -18.18
CA ALA A 11 46.80 25.02 -17.17
C ALA A 11 46.87 25.82 -15.87
N SER A 12 45.72 26.08 -15.26
CA SER A 12 45.65 26.37 -13.82
C SER A 12 44.77 25.32 -13.16
N LEU A 13 45.42 24.36 -12.50
CA LEU A 13 44.82 23.48 -11.53
C LEU A 13 44.14 24.33 -10.45
N SER A 14 42.82 24.24 -10.36
CA SER A 14 42.09 24.65 -9.16
C SER A 14 41.40 23.40 -8.61
N ILE A 15 42.09 22.75 -7.69
CA ILE A 15 41.58 21.65 -6.88
C ILE A 15 40.51 22.24 -5.94
N GLY A 16 39.25 22.17 -6.38
CA GLY A 16 38.08 22.52 -5.58
C GLY A 16 37.36 21.25 -5.14
N ALA A 17 37.94 20.54 -4.18
CA ALA A 17 37.25 19.47 -3.48
C ALA A 17 36.09 20.07 -2.65
N VAL A 18 34.90 20.09 -3.22
CA VAL A 18 33.65 20.12 -2.45
C VAL A 18 32.84 18.92 -2.89
N GLY A 19 33.05 17.83 -2.16
CA GLY A 19 32.21 16.66 -2.22
C GLY A 19 30.79 17.06 -1.86
N ILE A 20 29.97 17.31 -2.86
CA ILE A 20 28.53 17.23 -2.67
C ILE A 20 28.23 15.75 -2.75
N CYS A 21 28.33 15.11 -1.58
CA CYS A 21 27.70 13.82 -1.33
C CYS A 21 26.26 13.94 -1.83
N ALA A 22 25.99 13.37 -3.00
CA ALA A 22 24.64 13.06 -3.41
C ALA A 22 24.13 12.06 -2.37
N GLN A 23 23.56 12.57 -1.28
CA GLN A 23 22.84 11.77 -0.33
C GLN A 23 21.78 11.05 -1.17
N PRO A 24 21.74 9.71 -1.16
CA PRO A 24 20.56 9.04 -1.66
C PRO A 24 19.41 9.64 -0.84
N GLN A 25 18.48 10.31 -1.53
CA GLN A 25 17.18 10.63 -0.99
C GLN A 25 16.56 9.30 -0.60
N GLN A 26 16.81 8.91 0.65
CA GLN A 26 16.20 7.76 1.28
C GLN A 26 14.72 8.10 1.29
N SER A 27 14.00 7.53 0.32
CA SER A 27 12.60 7.78 0.09
C SER A 27 11.89 7.62 1.42
N ALA A 28 11.28 8.73 1.82
CA ALA A 28 10.69 8.91 3.13
C ALA A 28 9.69 7.78 3.43
N GLN A 29 9.78 7.33 4.67
CA GLN A 29 8.83 6.48 5.40
C GLN A 29 8.84 5.00 5.01
N ALA A 30 9.61 4.24 5.79
CA ALA A 30 9.22 2.89 6.19
C ALA A 30 7.78 2.94 6.73
N GLN A 31 6.82 2.71 5.86
CA GLN A 31 5.41 2.77 6.18
C GLN A 31 5.15 1.68 7.23
N SER A 32 4.90 2.10 8.47
CA SER A 32 4.67 1.19 9.60
C SER A 32 3.65 0.13 9.17
N VAL A 33 4.10 -1.12 9.04
CA VAL A 33 3.25 -2.21 8.53
C VAL A 33 2.12 -2.51 9.53
N TYR A 34 2.31 -2.14 10.80
CA TYR A 34 1.42 -2.38 11.93
C TYR A 34 0.37 -1.27 12.17
N ARG A 35 -0.19 -0.71 11.10
CA ARG A 35 -1.24 0.30 11.21
C ARG A 35 -2.57 -0.30 11.64
N LYS A 36 -3.39 0.53 12.31
CA LYS A 36 -4.78 0.18 12.60
C LYS A 36 -5.62 0.33 11.32
N VAL A 37 -6.57 -0.58 11.09
CA VAL A 37 -7.58 -0.39 10.04
C VAL A 37 -8.40 0.87 10.36
N PRO A 38 -8.64 1.81 9.43
CA PRO A 38 -9.40 3.03 9.69
C PRO A 38 -10.84 2.75 10.14
N LYS A 39 -11.41 3.60 11.01
CA LYS A 39 -12.75 3.41 11.59
C LYS A 39 -13.85 3.20 10.54
N ALA A 40 -13.76 3.89 9.40
CA ALA A 40 -14.74 3.81 8.31
C ALA A 40 -14.87 2.43 7.64
N TYR A 41 -13.90 1.53 7.86
CA TYR A 41 -13.91 0.16 7.33
C TYR A 41 -14.27 -0.88 8.39
N ARG A 42 -14.32 -0.47 9.66
CA ARG A 42 -14.57 -1.38 10.78
C ARG A 42 -16.03 -1.74 10.89
N GLY A 43 -16.29 -2.92 11.45
CA GLY A 43 -17.62 -3.47 11.66
C GLY A 43 -17.72 -4.89 11.15
N THR A 44 -18.92 -5.44 11.27
CA THR A 44 -19.31 -6.70 10.67
C THR A 44 -20.06 -6.40 9.39
N TRP A 45 -19.63 -7.02 8.30
CA TRP A 45 -20.20 -6.87 6.98
C TRP A 45 -20.61 -8.25 6.47
N THR A 46 -21.77 -8.35 5.84
CA THR A 46 -22.34 -9.63 5.38
C THR A 46 -22.17 -9.77 3.87
N LEU A 47 -21.69 -10.92 3.42
CA LEU A 47 -21.44 -11.24 2.03
C LEU A 47 -22.73 -11.16 1.21
N ARG A 48 -22.65 -10.41 0.10
CA ARG A 48 -23.65 -10.34 -0.95
C ARG A 48 -23.00 -10.84 -2.24
N SER A 49 -23.00 -12.15 -2.40
CA SER A 49 -22.58 -12.82 -3.62
C SER A 49 -23.77 -13.56 -4.24
N PRO A 50 -23.91 -13.56 -5.57
CA PRO A 50 -24.80 -14.50 -6.25
C PRO A 50 -24.20 -15.91 -6.36
N LYS A 51 -22.89 -16.07 -6.13
CA LYS A 51 -22.15 -17.33 -6.33
C LYS A 51 -21.92 -18.14 -5.05
N TYR A 52 -21.92 -17.48 -3.89
CA TYR A 52 -21.64 -18.08 -2.59
C TYR A 52 -22.79 -17.86 -1.63
N ASP A 53 -22.79 -18.64 -0.55
CA ASP A 53 -23.86 -18.58 0.44
C ASP A 53 -24.00 -17.19 1.08
N ARG A 54 -25.23 -16.70 1.13
CA ARG A 54 -25.55 -15.33 1.57
C ARG A 54 -25.62 -15.32 3.09
N GLY A 55 -24.52 -14.97 3.74
CA GLY A 55 -24.50 -14.89 5.21
C GLY A 55 -23.11 -14.80 5.81
N GLU A 56 -22.09 -15.20 5.05
CA GLU A 56 -20.69 -15.12 5.47
C GLU A 56 -20.31 -13.71 5.89
N LYS A 57 -19.47 -13.61 6.93
CA LYS A 57 -19.16 -12.33 7.58
C LYS A 57 -17.71 -11.94 7.38
N LEU A 58 -17.51 -10.71 6.91
CA LEU A 58 -16.27 -9.98 7.03
C LEU A 58 -16.31 -9.13 8.31
N VAL A 59 -15.54 -9.52 9.31
CA VAL A 59 -15.40 -8.80 10.58
C VAL A 59 -14.08 -8.01 10.57
N VAL A 60 -14.18 -6.69 10.61
CA VAL A 60 -13.05 -5.77 10.55
C VAL A 60 -12.96 -4.99 11.86
N HIS A 61 -11.89 -5.21 12.62
CA HIS A 61 -11.54 -4.42 13.79
C HIS A 61 -10.25 -3.62 13.56
N ALA A 62 -9.86 -2.81 14.54
CA ALA A 62 -8.66 -1.97 14.45
C ALA A 62 -7.38 -2.78 14.17
N ARG A 63 -7.23 -3.98 14.74
CA ARG A 63 -6.02 -4.82 14.62
C ARG A 63 -6.34 -6.29 14.30
N SER A 64 -7.51 -6.56 13.73
CA SER A 64 -7.86 -7.90 13.25
C SER A 64 -8.87 -7.83 12.14
N VAL A 65 -8.75 -8.72 11.17
CA VAL A 65 -9.72 -8.91 10.10
C VAL A 65 -9.99 -10.41 9.96
N LYS A 66 -11.25 -10.79 9.84
CA LYS A 66 -11.70 -12.17 9.63
C LYS A 66 -12.74 -12.18 8.52
N SER A 67 -12.49 -12.97 7.49
CA SER A 67 -13.45 -13.38 6.46
C SER A 67 -13.47 -14.92 6.45
N TYR A 68 -14.29 -15.50 5.58
CA TYR A 68 -14.28 -16.94 5.30
C TYR A 68 -13.01 -17.37 4.55
N VAL A 69 -12.44 -16.50 3.72
CA VAL A 69 -11.19 -16.75 2.95
C VAL A 69 -9.88 -16.37 3.65
N PHE A 70 -9.90 -15.43 4.60
CA PHE A 70 -8.67 -14.96 5.24
C PHE A 70 -8.89 -14.50 6.68
N ARG A 71 -7.87 -14.65 7.53
CA ARG A 71 -7.91 -14.20 8.93
C ARG A 71 -6.55 -13.72 9.41
N PHE A 72 -6.46 -12.45 9.76
CA PHE A 72 -5.25 -11.82 10.28
C PHE A 72 -5.52 -11.10 11.60
N LYS A 73 -4.59 -11.17 12.55
CA LYS A 73 -4.69 -10.50 13.86
C LYS A 73 -3.32 -10.05 14.36
N GLY A 74 -3.29 -8.90 15.02
CA GLY A 74 -2.11 -8.40 15.72
C GLY A 74 -0.90 -8.25 14.80
N LYS A 75 0.24 -8.83 15.18
CA LYS A 75 1.50 -8.77 14.42
C LYS A 75 1.45 -9.52 13.08
N LYS A 76 0.42 -10.33 12.83
CA LYS A 76 0.22 -11.04 11.55
C LYS A 76 -0.61 -10.23 10.54
N LEU A 77 -1.15 -9.08 10.94
CA LEU A 77 -1.96 -8.20 10.08
C LEU A 77 -1.12 -7.00 9.63
N GLY A 78 -0.92 -6.89 8.32
CA GLY A 78 -0.44 -5.69 7.66
C GLY A 78 -1.60 -4.84 7.14
N VAL A 79 -1.46 -3.53 7.27
CA VAL A 79 -2.47 -2.57 6.81
C VAL A 79 -1.80 -1.45 6.03
N HIS A 80 -2.06 -1.42 4.73
CA HIS A 80 -1.75 -0.27 3.88
C HIS A 80 -3.01 0.54 3.65
N VAL A 81 -2.93 1.86 3.83
CA VAL A 81 -4.04 2.78 3.58
C VAL A 81 -3.67 3.62 2.38
N GLY A 82 -4.46 3.50 1.32
CA GLY A 82 -4.24 4.23 0.08
C GLY A 82 -4.48 5.72 0.21
N LYS A 83 -4.10 6.48 -0.83
CA LYS A 83 -4.28 7.95 -0.89
C LYS A 83 -5.71 8.35 -0.51
N HIS A 84 -5.82 9.38 0.33
CA HIS A 84 -7.09 9.91 0.85
C HIS A 84 -8.01 8.86 1.51
N ASN A 85 -7.45 7.76 2.06
CA ASN A 85 -8.22 6.66 2.66
C ASN A 85 -9.26 6.03 1.71
N ARG A 86 -9.05 6.12 0.39
CA ARG A 86 -9.97 5.60 -0.64
C ARG A 86 -10.06 4.07 -0.64
N TYR A 87 -9.00 3.39 -0.22
CA TYR A 87 -8.97 1.94 -0.03
C TYR A 87 -8.04 1.57 1.14
N VAL A 88 -8.23 0.37 1.65
CA VAL A 88 -7.39 -0.26 2.66
C VAL A 88 -6.98 -1.62 2.13
N THR A 89 -5.69 -1.87 2.00
CA THR A 89 -5.17 -3.20 1.69
C THR A 89 -4.78 -3.88 2.99
N VAL A 90 -5.30 -5.08 3.23
CA VAL A 90 -4.87 -5.94 4.32
C VAL A 90 -4.13 -7.15 3.77
N PHE A 91 -3.06 -7.54 4.45
CA PHE A 91 -2.19 -8.63 4.01
C PHE A 91 -1.55 -9.31 5.22
N GLN A 92 -0.98 -10.48 5.01
CA GLN A 92 -0.31 -11.21 6.06
C GLN A 92 1.12 -10.67 6.28
N ILE A 93 1.52 -10.58 7.54
CA ILE A 93 2.92 -10.35 7.93
C ILE A 93 3.49 -11.61 8.53
N HIS A 94 4.67 -12.02 8.07
CA HIS A 94 5.48 -13.06 8.68
C HIS A 94 6.93 -12.57 8.79
N LYS A 95 7.53 -12.69 9.98
CA LYS A 95 8.90 -12.21 10.27
C LYS A 95 9.16 -10.76 9.80
N GLY A 96 8.18 -9.88 9.97
CA GLY A 96 8.27 -8.46 9.59
C GLY A 96 8.14 -8.19 8.09
N LYS A 97 8.00 -9.23 7.26
CA LYS A 97 7.81 -9.11 5.80
C LYS A 97 6.37 -9.38 5.44
N GLN A 98 5.89 -8.68 4.41
CA GLN A 98 4.62 -9.01 3.78
C GLN A 98 4.74 -10.37 3.09
N VAL A 99 3.73 -11.23 3.30
CA VAL A 99 3.60 -12.53 2.65
C VAL A 99 2.16 -12.76 2.22
N GLY A 100 1.95 -13.62 1.23
CA GLY A 100 0.62 -13.99 0.74
C GLY A 100 -0.10 -12.86 -0.01
N GLU A 101 -1.40 -13.06 -0.18
CA GLU A 101 -2.24 -12.20 -1.01
C GLU A 101 -2.57 -10.84 -0.38
N ASN A 102 -2.85 -9.88 -1.25
CA ASN A 102 -3.39 -8.57 -0.88
C ASN A 102 -4.91 -8.59 -0.99
N TYR A 103 -5.58 -8.23 0.10
CA TYR A 103 -7.03 -8.06 0.15
C TYR A 103 -7.35 -6.57 0.16
N ASN A 104 -7.88 -6.07 -0.95
CA ASN A 104 -8.20 -4.65 -1.10
C ASN A 104 -9.64 -4.38 -0.71
N LEU A 105 -9.83 -3.62 0.36
CA LEU A 105 -11.13 -3.17 0.86
C LEU A 105 -11.37 -1.75 0.35
N LYS A 106 -12.46 -1.56 -0.40
CA LYS A 106 -12.91 -0.24 -0.87
C LYS A 106 -14.35 0.01 -0.40
N ARG A 107 -14.59 1.17 0.21
CA ARG A 107 -15.95 1.60 0.53
C ARG A 107 -16.72 1.86 -0.76
N SER A 108 -17.93 1.33 -0.85
CA SER A 108 -18.81 1.40 -2.01
C SER A 108 -20.27 1.36 -1.56
N HIS A 109 -21.18 1.26 -2.52
CA HIS A 109 -22.57 0.88 -2.31
C HIS A 109 -22.90 -0.39 -3.10
N TYR A 110 -23.84 -1.17 -2.60
CA TYR A 110 -24.43 -2.33 -3.28
C TYR A 110 -25.94 -2.31 -3.04
N LYS A 111 -26.74 -2.15 -4.10
CA LYS A 111 -28.21 -2.05 -4.03
C LYS A 111 -28.69 -1.10 -2.91
N HIS A 112 -28.21 0.15 -2.92
CA HIS A 112 -28.52 1.19 -1.90
C HIS A 112 -27.98 0.96 -0.48
N HIS A 113 -27.35 -0.18 -0.19
CA HIS A 113 -26.69 -0.41 1.09
C HIS A 113 -25.23 0.02 1.06
N LYS A 114 -24.72 0.51 2.20
CA LYS A 114 -23.27 0.72 2.40
C LYS A 114 -22.55 -0.61 2.26
N ALA A 115 -21.48 -0.63 1.48
CA ALA A 115 -20.75 -1.84 1.19
C ALA A 115 -19.23 -1.67 1.31
N LEU A 116 -18.55 -2.77 1.60
CA LEU A 116 -17.15 -2.97 1.29
C LEU A 116 -17.05 -3.86 0.05
N LYS A 117 -16.51 -3.28 -1.02
CA LYS A 117 -16.01 -4.05 -2.16
C LYS A 117 -14.66 -4.62 -1.75
N VAL A 118 -14.56 -5.94 -1.68
CA VAL A 118 -13.32 -6.66 -1.38
C VAL A 118 -12.82 -7.27 -2.67
N SER A 119 -11.54 -7.04 -3.00
CA SER A 119 -10.91 -7.60 -4.19
C SER A 119 -9.61 -8.29 -3.78
N TYR A 120 -9.47 -9.54 -4.18
CA TYR A 120 -8.30 -10.39 -3.96
C TYR A 120 -8.17 -11.33 -5.14
N ASP A 121 -6.93 -11.55 -5.59
CA ASP A 121 -6.64 -12.29 -6.82
C ASP A 121 -7.54 -11.83 -8.00
N THR A 122 -8.31 -12.73 -8.60
CA THR A 122 -9.27 -12.48 -9.70
C THR A 122 -10.71 -12.28 -9.21
N GLN A 123 -10.92 -12.30 -7.89
CA GLN A 123 -12.24 -12.28 -7.27
C GLN A 123 -12.62 -10.89 -6.77
N VAL A 124 -13.93 -10.61 -6.86
CA VAL A 124 -14.53 -9.38 -6.36
C VAL A 124 -15.82 -9.72 -5.64
N GLU A 125 -15.91 -9.28 -4.40
CA GLU A 125 -17.07 -9.52 -3.55
C GLU A 125 -17.56 -8.23 -2.92
N TYR A 126 -18.85 -8.20 -2.61
CA TYR A 126 -19.48 -7.09 -1.90
C TYR A 126 -19.97 -7.58 -0.56
N PHE A 127 -19.58 -6.88 0.51
CA PHE A 127 -20.09 -7.11 1.85
C PHE A 127 -20.90 -5.89 2.28
N THR A 128 -22.17 -6.06 2.61
CA THR A 128 -23.06 -4.97 3.03
C THR A 128 -23.16 -4.89 4.54
N LYS A 129 -23.44 -3.68 5.04
CA LYS A 129 -23.84 -3.46 6.43
C LYS A 129 -25.34 -3.23 6.53
#